data_AF-A0A972SF83-F1
#
_entry.id   AF-A0A972SF83-F1
#
_cell.length_a   1.000
_cell.length_b   1.000
_cell.length_c   1.000
_cell.angle_alpha   90.00
_cell.angle_beta   90.00
_cell.angle_gamma   90.00
#
_symmetry.space_group_name_H-M   'P 1'
#
loop_
_entity.id
_entity.type
_entity.pdbx_description
1 polymer ?
#
loop_
_entity_poly.entity_id
_entity_poly.type
_entity_poly.pdbx_seq_one_letter_code
_entity_poly.pdbx_strand_id
1 'polypeptide(L)'
;MKILMVIDNGRIGGAQKLLLSLLPPLQDRGFQFLVIILGQGQWLANALEEAHIPVKVLGLSRWDPRAVWYLWKEVRAFHPDVIHAH
;
A
#
# COMPACT_ATOMS: atom_id res chain seq x y z
N MET A 1 15.81 1.87 0.20
CA MET A 1 15.14 0.56 0.40
C MET A 1 13.70 0.69 -0.04
N LYS A 2 13.20 -0.28 -0.80
CA LYS A 2 11.86 -0.29 -1.39
C LYS A 2 10.94 -1.20 -0.59
N ILE A 3 9.81 -0.67 -0.12
CA ILE A 3 8.86 -1.38 0.71
C ILE A 3 7.51 -1.40 0.00
N LEU A 4 6.99 -2.60 -0.24
CA LEU A 4 5.62 -2.81 -0.72
C LEU A 4 4.73 -3.08 0.49
N MET A 5 3.70 -2.25 0.67
CA MET A 5 2.68 -2.47 1.69
C MET A 5 1.40 -2.97 1.04
N VAL A 6 0.86 -4.08 1.54
CA VAL A 6 -0.41 -4.66 1.07
C VAL A 6 -1.41 -4.61 2.21
N ILE A 7 -2.57 -4.02 1.96
CA ILE A 7 -3.61 -3.81 2.98
C ILE A 7 -4.91 -4.45 2.47
N ASP A 8 -5.51 -5.31 3.28
CA ASP A 8 -6.74 -6.03 2.94
C ASP A 8 -7.98 -5.12 2.76
N ASN A 9 -8.15 -4.11 3.61
CA ASN A 9 -9.23 -3.14 3.58
C ASN A 9 -8.82 -1.80 4.21
N GLY A 10 -9.30 -0.70 3.62
CA GLY A 10 -9.09 0.66 4.12
C GLY A 10 -10.17 1.12 5.10
N ARG A 11 -10.73 0.23 5.93
CA ARG A 11 -11.66 0.65 6.99
C ARG A 11 -10.90 1.54 7.97
N ILE A 12 -11.49 2.67 8.35
CA ILE A 12 -10.83 3.64 9.25
C ILE A 12 -10.49 2.95 10.58
N GLY A 13 -9.20 2.80 10.85
CA GLY A 13 -8.66 2.19 12.05
C GLY A 13 -7.33 2.85 12.47
N GLY A 14 -6.77 2.40 13.58
CA GLY A 14 -5.51 2.94 14.11
C GLY A 14 -4.32 2.70 13.19
N ALA A 15 -4.29 1.55 12.51
CA ALA A 15 -3.20 1.17 11.61
C ALA A 15 -3.08 2.11 10.39
N GLN A 16 -4.22 2.55 9.82
CA GLN A 16 -4.23 3.46 8.67
C GLN A 16 -3.74 4.86 9.06
N LYS A 17 -4.16 5.37 10.23
CA LYS A 17 -3.65 6.65 10.75
C LYS A 17 -2.16 6.58 11.04
N LEU A 18 -1.71 5.45 11.57
CA LEU A 18 -0.29 5.20 11.82
C LEU A 18 0.50 5.23 10.50
N LEU A 19 0.03 4.55 9.46
CA LEU A 19 0.64 4.59 8.12
C LEU A 19 0.79 6.02 7.59
N LEU A 20 -0.29 6.81 7.65
CA LEU A 20 -0.25 8.22 7.21
C LEU A 20 0.77 9.06 7.99
N SER A 21 0.97 8.77 9.27
CA SER A 21 1.97 9.47 10.10
C SER A 21 3.41 8.97 9.90
N LEU A 22 3.60 7.69 9.57
CA LEU A 22 4.92 7.05 9.49
C LEU A 22 5.55 7.14 8.11
N LEU A 23 4.76 7.01 7.05
CA LEU A 23 5.28 6.90 5.69
C LEU A 23 6.02 8.16 5.23
N PRO A 24 5.51 9.40 5.45
CA PRO A 24 6.20 10.59 4.96
C PRO A 24 7.58 10.79 5.60
N PRO A 25 7.75 10.74 6.94
CA PRO A 25 9.07 10.86 7.56
C PRO A 25 10.05 9.76 7.16
N LEU A 26 9.56 8.56 6.84
CA LEU A 26 10.41 7.49 6.32
C LEU A 26 10.79 7.74 4.86
N GLN A 27 9.89 8.30 4.06
CA GLN A 27 10.21 8.68 2.68
C GLN A 27 11.32 9.74 2.65
N ASP A 28 11.27 10.71 3.54
CA ASP A 28 12.32 11.73 3.71
C ASP A 28 13.68 11.13 4.11
N ARG A 29 13.69 9.94 4.72
CA ARG A 29 14.90 9.18 5.07
C ARG A 29 15.40 8.28 3.93
N GLY A 30 14.82 8.39 2.73
CA GLY A 30 15.23 7.63 1.54
C GLY A 30 14.58 6.26 1.39
N PHE A 31 13.52 5.97 2.16
CA PHE A 31 12.68 4.79 1.91
C PHE A 31 11.72 5.08 0.76
N GLN A 32 11.49 4.09 -0.10
CA GLN A 32 10.55 4.20 -1.21
C GLN A 32 9.38 3.26 -0.92
N PHE A 33 8.16 3.79 -1.02
CA PHE A 33 6.95 3.04 -0.71
C PHE A 33 6.07 2.87 -1.93
N LEU A 34 5.42 1.71 -1.99
CA LEU A 34 4.23 1.47 -2.80
C LEU A 34 3.18 0.84 -1.89
N VAL A 35 2.00 1.43 -1.82
CA VAL A 35 0.88 0.90 -1.05
C VAL A 35 -0.14 0.28 -2.01
N ILE A 36 -0.58 -0.95 -1.73
CA ILE A 36 -1.64 -1.64 -2.46
C ILE A 36 -2.77 -1.95 -1.49
N ILE A 37 -3.96 -1.43 -1.79
CA ILE A 37 -5.18 -1.73 -1.06
C ILE A 37 -5.97 -2.74 -1.88
N LEU A 38 -6.16 -3.95 -1.33
CA LEU A 38 -6.89 -5.03 -2.01
C LEU A 38 -8.38 -4.69 -2.09
N GLY A 39 -9.05 -4.49 -0.95
CA GLY A 39 -10.48 -4.17 -0.90
C GLY A 39 -10.79 -2.69 -1.15
N GLN A 40 -11.88 -2.21 -0.55
CA GLN A 40 -12.21 -0.79 -0.59
C GLN A 40 -11.31 0.01 0.35
N GLY A 41 -10.90 1.21 -0.06
CA GLY A 41 -10.06 2.08 0.78
C GLY A 41 -9.78 3.44 0.18
N GLN A 42 -10.73 4.00 -0.58
CA GLN A 42 -10.51 5.25 -1.31
C GLN A 42 -10.12 6.42 -0.39
N TRP A 43 -10.66 6.48 0.84
CA TRP A 43 -10.27 7.48 1.82
C TRP A 43 -8.77 7.43 2.14
N LEU A 44 -8.23 6.22 2.38
CA LEU A 44 -6.82 6.04 2.68
C LEU A 44 -5.96 6.33 1.44
N ALA A 45 -6.42 5.90 0.26
CA ALA A 45 -5.73 6.18 -0.99
C ALA A 45 -5.59 7.69 -1.20
N ASN A 46 -6.67 8.46 -1.09
CA ASN A 46 -6.64 9.91 -1.22
C ASN A 46 -5.67 10.56 -0.21
N ALA A 47 -5.70 10.13 1.05
CA ALA A 47 -4.82 10.68 2.08
C ALA A 47 -3.33 10.34 1.83
N LEU A 48 -3.04 9.17 1.26
CA LEU A 48 -1.68 8.78 0.86
C LEU A 48 -1.22 9.57 -0.37
N GLU A 49 -2.10 9.77 -1.35
CA GLU A 49 -1.82 10.58 -2.55
C GLU A 49 -1.54 12.05 -2.19
N GLU A 50 -2.31 12.63 -1.28
CA GLU A 50 -2.07 13.97 -0.72
C GLU A 50 -0.69 14.07 -0.03
N ALA A 51 -0.25 12.98 0.60
CA ALA A 51 1.07 12.85 1.20
C ALA A 51 2.18 12.47 0.20
N HIS A 52 1.88 12.45 -1.11
CA HIS A 52 2.80 12.07 -2.19
C HIS A 52 3.35 10.64 -2.05
N ILE A 53 2.56 9.75 -1.45
CA ILE A 53 2.88 8.32 -1.33
C ILE A 53 2.17 7.56 -2.47
N PRO A 54 2.91 6.81 -3.31
CA PRO A 54 2.32 5.97 -4.35
C PRO A 54 1.36 4.93 -3.76
N VAL A 55 0.12 4.93 -4.23
CA VAL A 55 -0.91 3.97 -3.80
C VAL A 55 -1.72 3.44 -4.98
N LYS A 56 -2.18 2.20 -4.88
CA LYS A 56 -3.08 1.54 -5.84
C LYS A 56 -4.22 0.85 -5.10
N VAL A 57 -5.45 1.06 -5.55
CA VAL A 57 -6.64 0.37 -5.03
C VAL A 57 -7.09 -0.67 -6.06
N LEU A 58 -7.14 -1.95 -5.68
CA LEU A 58 -7.55 -3.02 -6.59
C LEU A 58 -9.06 -3.28 -6.57
N GLY A 59 -9.73 -3.04 -5.44
CA GLY A 59 -11.16 -3.38 -5.27
C GLY A 59 -11.44 -4.88 -5.34
N LEU A 60 -10.45 -5.73 -5.09
CA LEU A 60 -10.51 -7.18 -5.11
C LEU A 60 -10.53 -7.76 -3.69
N SER A 61 -11.21 -8.89 -3.52
CA SER A 61 -11.12 -9.68 -2.29
C SER A 61 -9.71 -10.28 -2.14
N ARG A 62 -9.25 -10.46 -0.90
CA ARG A 62 -7.99 -11.20 -0.63
C ARG A 62 -8.01 -12.64 -1.16
N TRP A 63 -9.21 -13.20 -1.33
CA TRP A 63 -9.43 -14.55 -1.83
C TRP A 63 -9.56 -14.59 -3.36
N ASP A 64 -9.51 -13.44 -4.03
CA ASP A 64 -9.58 -13.37 -5.48
C ASP A 64 -8.21 -13.73 -6.08
N PRO A 65 -8.11 -14.78 -6.92
CA PRO A 65 -6.83 -15.16 -7.53
C PRO A 65 -6.24 -14.06 -8.42
N ARG A 66 -7.07 -13.13 -8.93
CA ARG A 66 -6.60 -11.96 -9.68
C ARG A 66 -5.75 -11.06 -8.80
N ALA A 67 -6.04 -10.95 -7.49
CA ALA A 67 -5.25 -10.15 -6.56
C ALA A 67 -3.81 -10.66 -6.49
N VAL A 68 -3.61 -11.98 -6.46
CA VAL A 68 -2.27 -12.59 -6.46
C VAL A 68 -1.52 -12.25 -7.75
N TRP A 69 -2.17 -12.33 -8.91
CA TRP A 69 -1.56 -11.98 -10.19
C TRP A 69 -1.16 -10.49 -10.26
N TYR A 70 -2.04 -9.59 -9.81
CA TYR A 70 -1.75 -8.16 -9.74
C TYR A 70 -0.59 -7.88 -8.78
N LEU A 71 -0.61 -8.43 -7.57
CA LEU A 71 0.48 -8.29 -6.61
C LEU A 71 1.80 -8.78 -7.19
N TRP A 72 1.80 -9.93 -7.87
CA TRP A 72 3.00 -10.45 -8.50
C TRP A 72 3.53 -9.53 -9.60
N LYS A 73 2.66 -8.96 -10.44
CA LYS A 73 3.05 -7.95 -11.44
C LYS A 73 3.68 -6.72 -10.78
N GLU A 74 3.09 -6.23 -9.69
CA GLU A 74 3.60 -5.06 -8.97
C GLU A 74 4.92 -5.34 -8.26
N VAL A 75 5.09 -6.53 -7.66
CA VAL A 75 6.37 -6.95 -7.08
C VAL A 75 7.46 -6.99 -8.15
N ARG A 76 7.17 -7.53 -9.35
CA ARG A 76 8.14 -7.54 -10.45
C ARG A 76 8.44 -6.17 -11.02
N ALA A 77 7.49 -5.23 -11.00
CA ALA A 77 7.71 -3.89 -11.54
C ALA A 77 8.44 -2.98 -10.54
N PHE A 78 8.01 -3.01 -9.27
CA PHE A 78 8.55 -2.15 -8.22
C PHE A 78 9.89 -2.66 -7.68
N HIS A 79 10.09 -3.99 -7.68
CA HIS A 79 11.22 -4.68 -7.05
C HIS A 79 11.38 -4.32 -5.56
N PRO A 80 10.40 -4.63 -4.70
CA PRO A 80 10.51 -4.36 -3.28
C PRO A 80 11.59 -5.22 -2.61
N ASP A 81 12.32 -4.64 -1.67
CA ASP A 81 13.22 -5.34 -0.76
C ASP A 81 12.43 -6.06 0.35
N VAL A 82 11.29 -5.46 0.76
CA VAL A 82 10.41 -5.96 1.81
C VAL A 82 8.96 -5.84 1.37
N ILE A 83 8.18 -6.90 1.61
CA ILE A 83 6.72 -6.88 1.48
C ILE A 83 6.12 -6.99 2.88
N HIS A 84 5.33 -5.99 3.26
CA HIS A 84 4.57 -6.00 4.50
C HIS A 84 3.08 -6.12 4.18
N ALA A 85 2.45 -7.20 4.62
CA ALA A 85 1.03 -7.47 4.36
C ALA A 85 0.25 -7.46 5.67
N HIS A 86 -0.89 -6.75 5.67
CA HIS A 86 -1.82 -6.65 6.78
C HIS A 86 -3.26 -6.87 6.30
#